data_AF-A0A0L8FGF0-F1
#
_entry.id   AF-A0A0L8FGF0-F1
#
_cell.length_a   1.000
_cell.length_b   1.000
_cell.length_c   1.000
_cell.angle_alpha   90.00
_cell.angle_beta   90.00
_cell.angle_gamma   90.00
#
_symmetry.space_group_name_H-M   'P 1'
#
loop_
_entity.id
_entity.type
_entity.pdbx_description
1 polymer ?
#
loop_
_entity_poly.entity_id
_entity_poly.type
_entity_poly.pdbx_seq_one_letter_code
_entity_poly.pdbx_strand_id
1 'polypeptide(L)'
;MACPTPEANNEEDNGYGHPLLHEMQQHPSVVERYYKPKYCINVFQHKNEDQCVLIHSNRVCLVTVAQSHPLFTENHKVVNISFQVSACLNRMNNKVSGKSKRGAQWLGVNAPLCKVTCEGGRMYTLISCVRGQLIEVNEALVDNPQLILEKPQSDGYIAIVLPRLDEHNQEIDKLLSEEEYQKVLQERQAEPTNNDSKTS
;
A
#
# COMPACT_ATOMS: atom_id res chain seq x y z
N MET A 1 -54.53 -21.83 -55.11
CA MET A 1 -54.58 -22.85 -54.04
C MET A 1 -54.81 -22.11 -52.74
N ALA A 2 -55.93 -22.39 -52.08
CA ALA A 2 -56.36 -21.77 -50.84
C ALA A 2 -56.65 -22.85 -49.78
N CYS A 3 -56.52 -22.41 -48.52
CA CYS A 3 -56.82 -23.06 -47.23
C CYS A 3 -55.78 -24.05 -46.68
N PRO A 4 -55.65 -24.21 -45.33
CA PRO A 4 -56.51 -23.69 -44.24
C PRO A 4 -55.76 -23.01 -43.07
N THR A 5 -56.51 -22.26 -42.26
CA THR A 5 -56.21 -21.97 -40.84
C THR A 5 -56.66 -23.14 -39.96
N PRO A 6 -56.09 -23.29 -38.75
CA PRO A 6 -56.88 -23.70 -37.60
C PRO A 6 -56.78 -22.73 -36.41
N GLU A 7 -57.87 -22.76 -35.65
CA GLU A 7 -58.26 -21.88 -34.55
C GLU A 7 -57.56 -22.20 -33.22
N ALA A 8 -57.51 -21.14 -32.39
CA ALA A 8 -57.62 -21.05 -30.92
C ALA A 8 -57.08 -22.17 -30.00
N ASN A 9 -56.31 -21.74 -28.98
CA ASN A 9 -56.57 -22.10 -27.58
C ASN A 9 -56.07 -20.98 -26.63
N ASN A 10 -56.91 -20.67 -25.65
CA ASN A 10 -56.79 -19.66 -24.60
C ASN A 10 -55.92 -20.13 -23.42
N GLU A 11 -55.60 -19.16 -22.55
CA GLU A 11 -55.13 -19.28 -21.14
C GLU A 11 -53.66 -19.77 -21.00
N GLU A 12 -52.76 -19.14 -20.26
CA GLU A 12 -52.90 -18.52 -18.93
C GLU A 12 -51.96 -17.31 -18.71
N ASP A 13 -52.51 -16.30 -18.03
CA ASP A 13 -51.77 -15.27 -17.28
C ASP A 13 -50.85 -15.95 -16.25
N ASN A 14 -49.54 -15.75 -16.39
CA ASN A 14 -48.60 -15.98 -15.30
C ASN A 14 -47.64 -14.79 -15.22
N GLY A 15 -48.09 -13.81 -14.45
CA GLY A 15 -47.30 -12.67 -14.01
C GLY A 15 -45.98 -13.10 -13.38
N TYR A 16 -44.89 -12.67 -14.01
CA TYR A 16 -43.61 -12.49 -13.34
C TYR A 16 -42.98 -11.18 -13.83
N GLY A 17 -43.60 -10.07 -13.42
CA GLY A 17 -42.90 -8.80 -13.31
C GLY A 17 -41.94 -8.88 -12.12
N HIS A 18 -40.72 -9.37 -12.35
CA HIS A 18 -39.63 -9.16 -11.40
C HIS A 18 -38.79 -7.98 -11.92
N PRO A 19 -38.78 -6.82 -11.23
CA PRO A 19 -37.84 -5.78 -11.57
C PRO A 19 -36.44 -6.31 -11.25
N LEU A 20 -35.65 -6.55 -12.30
CA LEU A 20 -34.20 -6.69 -12.21
C LEU A 20 -33.61 -5.32 -11.86
N LEU A 21 -33.84 -4.85 -10.63
CA LEU A 21 -32.86 -4.03 -9.97
C LEU A 21 -31.76 -4.99 -9.55
N HIS A 22 -30.87 -5.26 -10.50
CA HIS A 22 -29.58 -5.86 -10.19
C HIS A 22 -28.90 -4.88 -9.25
N GLU A 23 -28.94 -5.15 -7.94
CA GLU A 23 -28.01 -4.54 -7.01
C GLU A 23 -26.64 -4.75 -7.64
N MET A 24 -26.00 -3.65 -8.05
CA MET A 24 -24.62 -3.69 -8.49
C MET A 24 -23.82 -4.15 -7.28
N GLN A 25 -23.66 -5.46 -7.12
CA GLN A 25 -22.80 -6.04 -6.10
C GLN A 25 -21.44 -5.41 -6.30
N GLN A 26 -21.09 -4.47 -5.42
CA GLN A 26 -19.82 -3.78 -5.43
C GLN A 26 -18.75 -4.86 -5.27
N HIS A 27 -18.17 -5.29 -6.38
CA HIS A 27 -17.14 -6.29 -6.34
C HIS A 27 -15.88 -5.64 -5.77
N PRO A 28 -15.23 -6.27 -4.78
CA PRO A 28 -14.04 -5.69 -4.17
C PRO A 28 -12.96 -5.46 -5.23
N SER A 29 -12.16 -4.41 -5.05
CA SER A 29 -11.05 -4.10 -5.96
C SER A 29 -9.99 -5.22 -5.95
N VAL A 30 -9.08 -5.25 -6.94
CA VAL A 30 -7.97 -6.23 -6.95
C VAL A 30 -7.14 -6.12 -5.68
N VAL A 31 -6.96 -4.89 -5.17
CA VAL A 31 -6.22 -4.64 -3.93
C VAL A 31 -6.94 -5.28 -2.75
N GLU A 32 -8.23 -4.98 -2.56
CA GLU A 32 -9.04 -5.53 -1.46
C GLU A 32 -9.12 -7.06 -1.45
N ARG A 33 -9.11 -7.69 -2.62
CA ARG A 33 -9.19 -9.15 -2.71
C ARG A 33 -7.92 -9.86 -2.26
N TYR A 34 -6.77 -9.28 -2.58
CA TYR A 34 -5.51 -10.00 -2.48
C TYR A 34 -4.52 -9.42 -1.49
N TYR A 35 -4.71 -8.17 -1.05
CA TYR A 35 -3.80 -7.49 -0.15
C TYR A 35 -4.45 -7.20 1.19
N LYS A 36 -3.70 -7.49 2.26
CA LYS A 36 -4.04 -7.10 3.62
C LYS A 36 -3.09 -5.98 4.07
N PRO A 37 -3.59 -4.79 4.44
CA PRO A 37 -2.73 -3.73 4.94
C PRO A 37 -2.24 -4.04 6.36
N LYS A 38 -1.00 -3.66 6.62
CA LYS A 38 -0.30 -3.74 7.90
C LYS A 38 0.54 -2.48 8.08
N TYR A 39 0.74 -2.04 9.32
CA TYR A 39 1.35 -0.74 9.58
C TYR A 39 2.59 -0.83 10.47
N CYS A 40 3.64 -0.11 10.05
CA CYS A 40 4.84 0.13 10.82
C CYS A 40 4.81 1.60 11.25
N ILE A 41 4.73 1.84 12.56
CA ILE A 41 4.52 3.18 13.10
C ILE A 41 5.79 3.82 13.60
N ASN A 42 5.83 5.15 13.57
CA ASN A 42 6.93 5.98 14.05
C ASN A 42 8.30 5.47 13.59
N VAL A 43 8.49 5.35 12.27
CA VAL A 43 9.74 4.88 11.67
C VAL A 43 10.90 5.70 12.22
N PHE A 44 11.95 5.01 12.68
CA PHE A 44 13.09 5.61 13.40
C PHE A 44 12.71 6.52 14.59
N GLN A 45 11.59 6.23 15.26
CA GLN A 45 11.04 7.00 16.38
C GLN A 45 10.60 8.43 16.01
N HIS A 46 10.45 8.72 14.72
CA HIS A 46 9.88 9.99 14.27
C HIS A 46 8.35 9.92 14.34
N LYS A 47 7.73 10.83 15.10
CA LYS A 47 6.27 10.84 15.32
C LYS A 47 5.54 10.94 13.97
N ASN A 48 4.56 10.06 13.78
CA ASN A 48 3.69 9.99 12.59
C ASN A 48 4.39 9.61 11.28
N GLU A 49 5.70 9.36 11.26
CA GLU A 49 6.38 8.82 10.07
C GLU A 49 6.05 7.33 9.93
N ASP A 50 4.79 7.04 9.61
CA ASP A 50 4.26 5.69 9.53
C ASP A 50 4.28 5.16 8.09
N GLN A 51 4.56 3.87 7.93
CA GLN A 51 4.55 3.18 6.65
C GLN A 51 3.50 2.08 6.62
N CYS A 52 2.99 1.80 5.43
CA CYS A 52 2.05 0.71 5.19
C CYS A 52 2.77 -0.41 4.43
N VAL A 53 2.44 -1.64 4.76
CA VAL A 53 2.90 -2.85 4.08
C VAL A 53 1.66 -3.61 3.61
N LEU A 54 1.47 -3.70 2.30
CA LEU A 54 0.39 -4.47 1.71
C LEU A 54 0.85 -5.91 1.54
N ILE A 55 0.23 -6.83 2.29
CA ILE A 55 0.57 -8.25 2.30
C ILE A 55 -0.29 -8.98 1.29
N HIS A 56 0.32 -9.42 0.19
CA HIS A 56 -0.39 -10.19 -0.82
C HIS A 56 -0.68 -11.62 -0.34
N SER A 57 -1.73 -12.25 -0.86
CA SER A 57 -2.10 -13.66 -0.63
C SER A 57 -0.98 -14.67 -0.90
N ASN A 58 -0.04 -14.35 -1.80
CA ASN A 58 1.16 -15.16 -2.10
C ASN A 58 2.36 -14.85 -1.18
N ARG A 59 2.14 -14.06 -0.10
CA ARG A 59 3.12 -13.65 0.92
C ARG A 59 4.15 -12.60 0.48
N VAL A 60 4.06 -12.10 -0.75
CA VAL A 60 4.85 -10.93 -1.17
C VAL A 60 4.34 -9.68 -0.45
N CYS A 61 5.27 -8.82 -0.04
CA CYS A 61 4.96 -7.60 0.70
C CYS A 61 5.29 -6.38 -0.16
N LEU A 62 4.32 -5.51 -0.40
CA LEU A 62 4.52 -4.20 -1.04
C LEU A 62 4.67 -3.16 0.05
N VAL A 63 5.80 -2.44 0.05
CA VAL A 63 6.07 -1.36 1.00
C VAL A 63 5.59 -0.05 0.40
N THR A 64 4.79 0.70 1.15
CA THR A 64 4.17 1.97 0.75
C THR A 64 4.18 2.96 1.92
N VAL A 65 3.78 4.21 1.68
CA VAL A 65 3.65 5.22 2.74
C VAL A 65 2.24 5.16 3.32
N ALA A 66 2.10 5.29 4.65
CA ALA A 66 0.77 5.37 5.26
C ALA A 66 0.13 6.75 5.02
N GLN A 67 -1.19 6.81 4.87
CA GLN A 67 -1.90 8.07 4.55
C GLN A 67 -1.77 9.16 5.63
N SER A 68 -1.51 8.79 6.89
CA SER A 68 -1.28 9.74 7.97
C SER A 68 0.15 10.28 8.02
N HIS A 69 1.07 9.76 7.19
CA HIS A 69 2.45 10.22 7.16
C HIS A 69 2.51 11.73 6.85
N PRO A 70 3.43 12.49 7.45
CA PRO A 70 3.71 13.90 7.11
C PRO A 70 3.86 14.22 5.61
N LEU A 71 4.11 13.21 4.79
CA LEU A 71 4.23 13.35 3.34
C LEU A 71 2.88 13.67 2.69
N PHE A 72 1.78 13.18 3.27
CA PHE A 72 0.42 13.48 2.85
C PHE A 72 -0.14 14.69 3.61
N THR A 73 0.08 14.75 4.92
CA THR A 73 -0.66 15.67 5.80
C THR A 73 -0.14 17.11 5.78
N GLU A 74 1.15 17.31 5.50
CA GLU A 74 1.74 18.64 5.45
C GLU A 74 1.74 19.25 4.03
N ASN A 75 1.11 18.57 3.06
CA ASN A 75 0.94 18.99 1.67
C ASN A 75 2.25 19.40 0.98
N HIS A 76 3.36 18.78 1.38
CA HIS A 76 4.66 19.03 0.77
C HIS A 76 4.75 18.36 -0.59
N LYS A 77 5.14 19.13 -1.60
CA LYS A 77 5.44 18.58 -2.93
C LYS A 77 6.72 17.74 -2.86
N VAL A 78 6.63 16.46 -3.18
CA VAL A 78 7.82 15.60 -3.33
C VAL A 78 8.63 16.02 -4.55
N VAL A 79 9.88 16.44 -4.34
CA VAL A 79 10.78 16.94 -5.39
C VAL A 79 11.65 15.82 -5.95
N ASN A 80 12.13 14.91 -5.09
CA ASN A 80 13.06 13.86 -5.50
C ASN A 80 12.92 12.63 -4.60
N ILE A 81 13.01 11.44 -5.20
CA ILE A 81 13.16 10.17 -4.49
C ILE A 81 14.45 9.51 -4.95
N SER A 82 15.35 9.25 -3.99
CA SER A 82 16.64 8.61 -4.25
C SER A 82 16.74 7.25 -3.57
N PHE A 83 17.02 6.22 -4.36
CA PHE A 83 17.32 4.86 -3.86
C PHE A 83 18.80 4.67 -3.47
N GLN A 84 19.61 5.74 -3.53
CA GLN A 84 20.98 5.77 -3.01
C GLN A 84 20.93 5.99 -1.48
N VAL A 85 20.89 4.90 -0.72
CA VAL A 85 20.71 4.97 0.73
C VAL A 85 22.00 5.32 1.48
N SER A 86 23.17 4.91 0.96
CA SER A 86 24.49 5.30 1.47
C SER A 86 25.49 5.45 0.32
N ALA A 87 26.72 5.90 0.58
CA ALA A 87 27.73 6.06 -0.48
C ALA A 87 28.01 4.77 -1.26
N CYS A 88 27.91 3.61 -0.60
CA CYS A 88 28.23 2.31 -1.19
C CYS A 88 27.00 1.46 -1.56
N LEU A 89 25.79 1.96 -1.29
CA LEU A 89 24.57 1.16 -1.44
C LEU A 89 23.47 1.93 -2.18
N ASN A 90 23.14 1.43 -3.37
CA ASN A 90 21.98 1.82 -4.14
C ASN A 90 21.03 0.62 -4.28
N ARG A 91 19.74 0.81 -3.99
CA ARG A 91 18.74 -0.26 -4.11
C ARG A 91 18.39 -0.60 -5.56
N MET A 92 18.58 0.31 -6.51
CA MET A 92 18.38 0.06 -7.94
C MET A 92 19.41 -0.93 -8.51
N ASN A 93 20.58 -1.05 -7.88
CA ASN A 93 21.61 -2.01 -8.30
C ASN A 93 21.30 -3.47 -7.90
N ASN A 94 20.07 -3.76 -7.46
CA ASN A 94 19.62 -5.08 -7.03
C ASN A 94 19.48 -6.03 -8.23
N LYS A 95 20.29 -7.09 -8.29
CA LYS A 95 20.34 -8.03 -9.43
C LYS A 95 19.64 -9.35 -9.13
N VAL A 96 18.34 -9.30 -8.90
CA VAL A 96 17.52 -10.48 -8.59
C VAL A 96 17.28 -11.30 -9.85
N SER A 97 17.56 -12.60 -9.80
CA SER A 97 17.33 -13.49 -10.95
C SER A 97 16.90 -14.91 -10.54
N GLY A 98 16.17 -15.56 -11.44
CA GLY A 98 15.77 -16.97 -11.32
C GLY A 98 14.76 -17.28 -10.20
N LYS A 99 14.34 -18.55 -10.13
CA LYS A 99 13.35 -19.06 -9.16
C LYS A 99 13.78 -18.85 -7.71
N SER A 100 15.07 -19.03 -7.42
CA SER A 100 15.64 -18.85 -6.09
C SER A 100 15.96 -17.39 -5.74
N LYS A 101 15.59 -16.43 -6.62
CA LYS A 101 15.83 -14.99 -6.42
C LYS A 101 17.30 -14.70 -6.09
N ARG A 102 18.22 -15.36 -6.80
CA ARG A 102 19.67 -15.23 -6.59
C ARG A 102 20.10 -13.80 -6.91
N GLY A 103 20.98 -13.24 -6.07
CA GLY A 103 21.46 -11.86 -6.21
C GLY A 103 20.54 -10.80 -5.56
N ALA A 104 19.40 -11.21 -4.99
CA ALA A 104 18.57 -10.33 -4.19
C ALA A 104 19.32 -9.80 -2.96
N GLN A 105 19.25 -8.49 -2.75
CA GLN A 105 19.72 -7.88 -1.51
C GLN A 105 18.85 -8.32 -0.34
N TRP A 106 19.47 -8.75 0.75
CA TRP A 106 18.76 -9.07 1.99
C TRP A 106 18.49 -7.79 2.79
N LEU A 107 17.23 -7.58 3.18
CA LEU A 107 16.77 -6.44 3.98
C LEU A 107 16.43 -6.90 5.39
N GLY A 108 16.88 -6.13 6.38
CA GLY A 108 16.30 -6.15 7.72
C GLY A 108 15.09 -5.20 7.80
N VAL A 109 14.32 -5.30 8.89
CA VAL A 109 13.12 -4.48 9.14
C VAL A 109 13.41 -2.98 8.95
N ASN A 110 14.46 -2.47 9.58
CA ASN A 110 14.84 -1.05 9.54
C ASN A 110 15.79 -0.70 8.38
N ALA A 111 15.95 -1.59 7.39
CA ALA A 111 16.85 -1.32 6.27
C ALA A 111 16.30 -0.16 5.43
N PRO A 112 17.06 0.93 5.20
CA PRO A 112 16.62 2.01 4.35
C PRO A 112 16.39 1.53 2.91
N LEU A 113 15.32 2.01 2.29
CA LEU A 113 14.95 1.76 0.90
C LEU A 113 15.25 2.99 0.02
N CYS A 114 14.72 4.15 0.41
CA CYS A 114 14.91 5.40 -0.32
C CYS A 114 14.85 6.61 0.61
N LYS A 115 15.33 7.73 0.10
CA LYS A 115 15.24 9.06 0.70
C LYS A 115 14.30 9.90 -0.14
N VAL A 116 13.27 10.46 0.50
CA VAL A 116 12.29 11.35 -0.12
C VAL A 116 12.67 12.77 0.26
N THR A 117 12.86 13.63 -0.73
CA THR A 117 13.14 15.06 -0.55
C THR A 117 11.93 15.86 -0.97
N CYS A 118 11.42 16.67 -0.07
CA CYS A 118 10.30 17.57 -0.29
C CYS A 118 10.77 18.98 -0.64
N GLU A 119 9.84 19.76 -1.20
CA GLU A 119 10.02 21.21 -1.32
C GLU A 119 10.31 21.83 0.06
N GLY A 120 11.18 22.84 0.10
CA GLY A 120 11.68 23.40 1.37
C GLY A 120 12.79 22.58 2.03
N GLY A 121 13.24 21.48 1.42
CA GLY A 121 14.43 20.73 1.85
C GLY A 121 14.20 19.72 2.97
N ARG A 122 12.95 19.51 3.39
CA ARG A 122 12.62 18.44 4.34
C ARG A 122 12.87 17.07 3.71
N MET A 123 13.43 16.15 4.48
CA MET A 123 13.77 14.81 4.00
C MET A 123 13.18 13.73 4.91
N TYR A 124 12.74 12.64 4.30
CA TYR A 124 12.26 11.44 4.99
C TYR A 124 13.01 10.22 4.50
N THR A 125 13.28 9.26 5.38
CA THR A 125 13.89 7.98 5.00
C THR A 125 12.88 6.87 5.17
N LEU A 126 12.52 6.21 4.08
CA LEU A 126 11.59 5.09 4.09
C LEU A 126 12.35 3.78 4.22
N ILE A 127 11.83 2.85 5.01
CA ILE A 127 12.46 1.58 5.36
C ILE A 127 11.67 0.38 4.86
N SER A 128 12.26 -0.82 4.97
CA SER A 128 11.66 -2.09 4.54
C SER A 128 10.40 -2.48 5.33
N CYS A 129 10.33 -2.16 6.61
CA CYS A 129 9.28 -2.58 7.58
C CYS A 129 9.17 -4.09 7.82
N VAL A 130 9.64 -4.92 6.90
CA VAL A 130 9.69 -6.39 7.01
C VAL A 130 11.07 -6.88 6.60
N ARG A 131 11.53 -7.97 7.23
CA ARG A 131 12.76 -8.66 6.83
C ARG A 131 12.50 -9.54 5.59
N GLY A 132 13.40 -9.52 4.62
CA GLY A 132 13.26 -10.36 3.43
C GLY A 132 14.20 -10.03 2.27
N GLN A 133 14.01 -10.72 1.15
CA GLN A 133 14.70 -10.44 -0.11
C GLN A 133 14.04 -9.24 -0.80
N LEU A 134 14.84 -8.23 -1.15
CA LEU A 134 14.39 -7.16 -2.05
C LEU A 134 14.18 -7.75 -3.45
N ILE A 135 12.95 -7.75 -3.92
CA ILE A 135 12.59 -8.23 -5.26
C ILE A 135 12.71 -7.10 -6.28
N GLU A 136 12.16 -5.93 -5.93
CA GLU A 136 12.06 -4.79 -6.82
C GLU A 136 11.99 -3.49 -6.02
N VAL A 137 12.57 -2.42 -6.54
CA VAL A 137 12.27 -1.04 -6.15
C VAL A 137 11.59 -0.35 -7.31
N ASN A 138 10.66 0.56 -7.02
CA ASN A 138 9.95 1.27 -8.06
C ASN A 138 10.80 2.41 -8.63
N GLU A 139 11.57 2.12 -9.67
CA GLU A 139 12.43 3.10 -10.33
C GLU A 139 11.65 4.27 -10.96
N ALA A 140 10.37 4.08 -11.28
CA ALA A 140 9.52 5.13 -11.84
C ALA A 140 9.31 6.31 -10.86
N LEU A 141 9.54 6.10 -9.56
CA LEU A 141 9.52 7.16 -8.55
C LEU A 141 10.66 8.18 -8.71
N VAL A 142 11.75 7.81 -9.40
CA VAL A 142 12.86 8.74 -9.69
C VAL A 142 12.40 9.79 -10.70
N ASP A 143 11.68 9.36 -11.73
CA ASP A 143 11.20 10.24 -12.80
C ASP A 143 9.88 10.93 -12.43
N ASN A 144 9.00 10.23 -11.71
CA ASN A 144 7.66 10.69 -11.32
C ASN A 144 7.45 10.56 -9.79
N PRO A 145 8.12 11.39 -8.98
CA PRO A 145 8.11 11.23 -7.53
C PRO A 145 6.74 11.39 -6.87
N GLN A 146 5.81 12.09 -7.52
CA GLN A 146 4.45 12.29 -6.98
C GLN A 146 3.61 11.00 -6.93
N LEU A 147 3.97 9.97 -7.70
CA LEU A 147 3.26 8.69 -7.68
C LEU A 147 3.19 8.09 -6.27
N ILE A 148 4.20 8.34 -5.42
CA ILE A 148 4.25 7.86 -4.04
C ILE A 148 3.05 8.36 -3.20
N LEU A 149 2.48 9.52 -3.56
CA LEU A 149 1.32 10.12 -2.91
C LEU A 149 0.02 9.86 -3.70
N GLU A 150 0.08 9.98 -5.02
CA GLU A 150 -1.12 9.85 -5.86
C GLU A 150 -1.65 8.42 -5.91
N LYS A 151 -0.75 7.44 -5.92
CA LYS A 151 -1.06 6.02 -6.17
C LYS A 151 -0.26 5.06 -5.28
N PRO A 152 -0.19 5.25 -3.94
CA PRO A 152 0.69 4.49 -3.05
C PRO A 152 0.45 2.97 -3.12
N GLN A 153 -0.78 2.53 -3.39
CA GLN A 153 -1.16 1.12 -3.44
C GLN A 153 -1.08 0.48 -4.84
N SER A 154 -0.72 1.26 -5.87
CA SER A 154 -0.55 0.79 -7.25
C SER A 154 0.78 1.28 -7.82
N ASP A 155 0.78 2.31 -8.68
CA ASP A 155 1.98 2.77 -9.40
C ASP A 155 3.01 3.48 -8.50
N GLY A 156 2.63 3.79 -7.26
CA GLY A 156 3.41 4.54 -6.27
C GLY A 156 4.01 3.70 -5.15
N TYR A 157 3.98 2.36 -5.25
CA TYR A 157 4.64 1.50 -4.28
C TYR A 157 6.16 1.79 -4.25
N ILE A 158 6.83 1.54 -3.13
CA ILE A 158 8.26 1.85 -2.96
C ILE A 158 9.12 0.65 -3.34
N ALA A 159 8.80 -0.51 -2.77
CA ALA A 159 9.54 -1.74 -2.95
C ALA A 159 8.66 -2.98 -2.79
N ILE A 160 9.08 -4.06 -3.43
CA ILE A 160 8.53 -5.40 -3.26
C ILE A 160 9.54 -6.21 -2.46
N VAL A 161 9.12 -6.71 -1.30
CA VAL A 161 9.94 -7.52 -0.39
C VAL A 161 9.33 -8.91 -0.25
N LEU A 162 10.18 -9.93 -0.31
CA LEU A 162 9.80 -11.33 -0.11
C LEU A 162 10.40 -11.84 1.21
N PRO A 163 9.62 -11.91 2.29
CA PRO A 163 10.02 -12.61 3.50
C PRO A 163 10.28 -14.09 3.23
N ARG A 164 11.08 -14.73 4.08
CA ARG A 164 11.16 -16.20 4.05
C ARG A 164 9.84 -16.81 4.47
N LEU A 165 9.53 -17.98 3.92
CA LEU A 165 8.24 -18.64 4.13
C LEU A 165 7.97 -19.03 5.58
N ASP A 166 9.02 -19.40 6.32
CA ASP A 166 9.00 -19.77 7.74
C ASP A 166 8.99 -18.56 8.67
N GLU A 167 9.62 -17.45 8.27
CA GLU A 167 9.65 -16.19 9.03
C GLU A 167 8.43 -15.29 8.74
N HIS A 168 7.67 -15.53 7.66
CA HIS A 168 6.63 -14.61 7.17
C HIS A 168 5.64 -14.16 8.25
N ASN A 169 4.92 -15.10 8.89
CA ASN A 169 3.92 -14.74 9.89
C ASN A 169 4.54 -13.96 11.06
N GLN A 170 5.75 -14.35 11.51
CA GLN A 170 6.45 -13.67 12.59
C GLN A 170 6.81 -12.23 12.23
N GLU A 171 7.16 -11.95 10.98
CA GLU A 171 7.42 -10.59 10.51
C GLU A 171 6.13 -9.78 10.40
N ILE A 172 5.04 -10.39 9.93
CA ILE A 172 3.74 -9.71 9.76
C ILE A 172 3.05 -9.42 11.10
N ASP A 173 3.21 -10.29 12.10
CA ASP A 173 2.62 -10.14 13.44
C ASP A 173 3.28 -9.02 14.25
N LYS A 174 4.47 -8.56 13.85
CA LYS A 174 5.12 -7.37 14.43
C LYS A 174 4.49 -6.05 13.96
N LEU A 175 3.69 -6.10 12.89
CA LEU A 175 3.04 -4.95 12.30
C LEU A 175 1.58 -4.85 12.77
N LEU A 176 1.11 -3.62 12.97
CA LEU A 176 -0.26 -3.37 13.39
C LEU A 176 -1.25 -3.75 12.28
N SER A 177 -2.36 -4.37 12.66
CA SER A 177 -3.53 -4.48 11.79
C SER A 177 -4.11 -3.10 11.45
N GLU A 178 -4.97 -3.06 10.45
CA GLU A 178 -5.74 -1.84 10.13
C GLU A 178 -6.49 -1.34 11.37
N GLU A 179 -7.19 -2.22 12.08
CA GLU A 179 -8.00 -1.86 13.24
C GLU A 179 -7.14 -1.32 14.40
N GLU A 180 -5.97 -1.93 14.64
CA GLU A 180 -5.01 -1.45 15.65
C GLU A 180 -4.44 -0.08 15.26
N TYR A 181 -4.13 0.10 13.97
CA TYR A 181 -3.60 1.35 13.46
C TYR A 181 -4.61 2.49 13.55
N GLN A 182 -5.88 2.23 13.22
CA GLN A 182 -6.94 3.23 13.36
C GLN A 182 -7.13 3.69 14.81
N LYS A 183 -6.98 2.79 15.80
CA LYS A 183 -6.99 3.19 17.23
C LYS A 183 -5.83 4.13 17.56
N VAL A 184 -4.63 3.83 17.09
CA VAL A 184 -3.46 4.72 17.25
C VAL A 184 -3.72 6.10 16.63
N LEU A 185 -4.34 6.16 15.46
CA LEU A 185 -4.70 7.43 14.83
C LEU A 185 -5.73 8.23 15.64
N GLN A 186 -6.75 7.56 16.19
CA GLN A 186 -7.75 8.19 17.05
C GLN A 186 -7.13 8.75 18.34
N GLU A 187 -6.25 7.97 18.97
CA GLU A 187 -5.51 8.41 20.17
C GLU A 187 -4.66 9.65 19.89
N ARG A 188 -3.93 9.68 18.77
CA ARG A 188 -3.12 10.83 18.36
C ARG A 188 -3.95 12.11 18.09
N GLN A 189 -5.20 11.96 17.65
CA GLN A 189 -6.12 13.10 17.46
C GLN A 189 -6.70 13.60 18.80
N ALA A 190 -6.83 12.71 19.77
CA ALA A 190 -7.34 13.04 21.11
C ALA A 190 -6.27 13.67 22.02
N GLU A 191 -4.98 13.57 21.70
CA GLU A 191 -3.90 14.29 22.40
C GLU A 191 -4.07 15.81 22.22
N PRO A 192 -4.41 16.60 23.26
CA PRO A 192 -4.50 18.04 23.14
C PRO A 192 -3.11 18.62 22.88
N THR A 193 -2.98 19.45 21.84
CA THR A 193 -1.79 20.27 21.61
C THR A 193 -1.66 21.28 22.75
N ASN A 194 -0.92 20.92 23.79
CA ASN A 194 -0.65 21.81 24.93
C ASN A 194 0.39 22.85 24.48
N ASN A 195 -0.04 23.87 23.74
CA ASN A 195 0.76 25.05 23.44
C ASN A 195 0.23 26.22 24.28
N ASP A 196 0.77 26.35 25.49
CA ASP A 196 0.75 27.61 26.23
C ASP A 196 2.10 27.84 26.94
N SER A 197 2.74 28.95 26.54
CA SER A 197 3.76 29.73 27.26
C SER A 197 5.20 29.15 27.36
N LYS A 198 6.28 29.91 27.15
CA LYS A 198 6.50 31.31 27.55
C LYS A 198 7.42 32.07 26.60
N THR A 199 6.92 33.24 26.18
CA THR A 199 7.68 34.48 26.07
C THR A 199 8.56 34.70 27.30
N SER A 200 9.84 34.97 27.10
CA SER A 200 10.69 35.79 27.96
C SER A 200 11.77 36.42 27.10
#